data_AF-A0A3M1VDH0-F1
#
_entry.id   AF-A0A3M1VDH0-F1
#
_cell.length_a   1.000
_cell.length_b   1.000
_cell.length_c   1.000
_cell.angle_alpha   90.00
_cell.angle_beta   90.00
_cell.angle_gamma   90.00
#
_symmetry.space_group_name_H-M   'P 1'
#
loop_
_entity.id
_entity.type
_entity.pdbx_description
1 polymer ?
#
loop_
_entity_poly.entity_id
_entity_poly.type
_entity_poly.pdbx_seq_one_letter_code
_entity_poly.pdbx_strand_id
1 'polypeptide(L)'
;MKKPFLFVLLLLFCLNALSACQSRQDSSDNASEKALTEELAKILKEAKKVAGQVSPFNPDVQEKAQKEFEKLFVFEYSVKRFPADIEDHRLEHELNSVGKQRWECFDVERDKDQLVFYCKRRPKTYLRYLPKLM
;
A
#
# COMPACT_ATOMS: atom_id res chain seq x y z
N MET A 1 68.57 27.12 45.62
CA MET A 1 68.11 27.59 44.28
C MET A 1 67.55 26.40 43.47
N LYS A 2 66.28 25.98 43.66
CA LYS A 2 65.67 24.87 42.88
C LYS A 2 64.15 25.00 42.62
N LYS A 3 63.50 26.10 43.04
CA LYS A 3 62.04 26.28 42.93
C LYS A 3 61.48 26.65 41.53
N PRO A 4 62.18 27.32 40.60
CA PRO A 4 61.58 27.66 39.30
C PRO A 4 61.50 26.47 38.34
N PHE A 5 62.40 25.49 38.48
CA PHE A 5 62.46 24.34 37.57
C PHE A 5 61.29 23.38 37.76
N LEU A 6 60.81 23.21 38.99
CA LEU A 6 59.67 22.34 39.30
C LEU A 6 58.35 22.90 38.76
N PHE A 7 58.20 24.23 38.74
CA PHE A 7 56.99 24.90 38.27
C PHE A 7 56.86 24.83 36.74
N VAL A 8 57.98 24.98 36.03
CA VAL A 8 58.02 24.84 34.57
C VAL A 8 57.71 23.41 34.13
N LEU A 9 58.21 22.41 34.86
CA LEU A 9 57.95 21.00 34.56
C LEU A 9 56.47 20.63 34.79
N LEU A 10 55.84 21.21 35.82
CA LEU A 10 54.43 21.01 36.12
C LEU A 10 53.52 21.66 35.05
N LEU A 11 53.88 22.86 34.58
CA LEU A 11 53.17 23.54 33.49
C LEU A 11 53.25 22.76 32.17
N LEU A 12 54.43 22.23 31.83
CA LEU A 12 54.63 21.38 30.65
C LEU A 12 53.82 20.07 30.74
N PHE A 13 53.70 19.49 31.93
CA PHE A 13 52.89 18.30 32.13
C PHE A 13 51.39 18.60 31.97
N CYS A 14 50.91 19.72 32.50
CA CYS A 14 49.52 20.16 32.34
C CYS A 14 49.16 20.46 30.88
N LEU A 15 50.05 21.11 30.13
CA LEU A 15 49.83 21.42 28.70
C LEU A 15 49.73 20.15 27.83
N ASN A 16 50.53 19.13 28.13
CA ASN A 16 50.47 17.84 27.43
C ASN A 16 49.21 17.03 27.82
N ALA A 17 48.78 17.10 29.08
CA ALA A 17 47.55 16.43 29.53
C ALA A 17 46.28 17.05 28.93
N LEU A 18 46.24 18.38 28.79
CA LEU A 18 45.13 19.09 28.13
C LEU A 18 45.02 18.75 26.64
N SER A 19 46.15 18.66 25.92
CA SER A 19 46.17 18.31 24.49
C SER A 19 45.72 16.86 24.23
N ALA A 20 45.95 15.94 25.17
CA ALA A 20 45.54 14.54 25.06
C ALA A 20 44.04 14.31 25.36
N CYS A 21 43.39 15.19 26.10
CA CYS A 21 41.95 15.11 26.35
C CYS A 21 41.12 15.64 25.16
N GLN A 22 41.60 16.67 24.46
CA GLN A 22 40.85 17.29 23.37
C GLN A 22 40.76 16.42 22.11
N SER A 23 41.83 15.67 21.79
CA SER A 23 41.83 14.73 20.65
C SER A 23 40.88 13.54 20.82
N ARG A 24 40.57 13.16 22.06
CA ARG A 24 39.70 12.03 22.37
C ARG A 24 38.22 12.37 22.17
N GLN A 25 37.84 13.62 22.42
CA GLN A 25 36.45 14.09 22.31
C GLN A 25 36.05 14.31 20.83
N ASP A 26 36.92 14.93 20.03
CA ASP A 26 36.69 15.10 18.59
C ASP A 26 36.59 13.75 17.85
N SER A 27 37.37 12.73 18.25
CA SER A 27 37.30 11.40 17.62
C SER A 27 36.01 10.62 17.94
N SER A 28 35.47 10.82 19.14
CA SER A 28 34.25 10.14 19.64
C SER A 28 32.98 10.74 19.04
N ASP A 29 32.89 12.08 19.00
CA ASP A 29 31.73 12.78 18.47
C ASP A 29 31.60 12.58 16.95
N ASN A 30 32.72 12.60 16.22
CA ASN A 30 32.75 12.29 14.78
C ASN A 30 32.39 10.84 14.44
N ALA A 31 32.69 9.87 15.33
CA ALA A 31 32.33 8.47 15.11
C ALA A 31 30.84 8.22 15.35
N SER A 32 30.28 8.85 16.38
CA SER A 32 28.86 8.80 16.72
C SER A 32 28.00 9.47 15.63
N GLU A 33 28.41 10.64 15.16
CA GLU A 33 27.72 11.37 14.08
C GLU A 33 27.72 10.58 12.77
N LYS A 34 28.85 9.97 12.40
CA LYS A 34 28.93 9.09 11.22
C LYS A 34 27.97 7.90 11.32
N ALA A 35 27.95 7.21 12.45
CA ALA A 35 27.04 6.08 12.66
C ALA A 35 25.56 6.51 12.53
N LEU A 36 25.21 7.67 13.09
CA LEU A 36 23.85 8.23 12.98
C LEU A 36 23.48 8.57 11.53
N THR A 37 24.41 9.18 10.78
CA THR A 37 24.18 9.53 9.37
C THR A 37 24.04 8.31 8.47
N GLU A 38 24.80 7.24 8.73
CA GLU A 38 24.68 5.97 8.00
C GLU A 38 23.32 5.29 8.27
N GLU A 39 22.87 5.28 9.52
CA GLU A 39 21.56 4.74 9.89
C GLU A 39 20.42 5.55 9.25
N LEU A 40 20.52 6.88 9.29
CA LEU A 40 19.56 7.77 8.64
C LEU A 40 19.53 7.55 7.12
N ALA A 41 20.70 7.42 6.47
CA ALA A 41 20.79 7.15 5.04
C ALA A 41 20.16 5.81 4.67
N LYS A 42 20.34 4.79 5.51
CA LYS A 42 19.70 3.48 5.35
C LYS A 42 18.17 3.59 5.45
N ILE A 43 17.67 4.26 6.49
CA ILE A 43 16.23 4.49 6.67
C ILE A 43 15.64 5.25 5.47
N LEU A 44 16.29 6.32 5.03
CA LEU A 44 15.82 7.10 3.88
C LEU A 44 15.81 6.29 2.58
N LYS A 45 16.80 5.40 2.39
CA LYS A 45 16.85 4.51 1.24
C LYS A 45 15.71 3.49 1.26
N GLU A 46 15.41 2.93 2.42
CA GLU A 46 14.28 2.01 2.60
C GLU A 46 12.94 2.73 2.41
N ALA A 47 12.77 3.90 3.02
CA ALA A 47 11.59 4.75 2.84
C ALA A 47 11.37 5.14 1.37
N LYS A 48 12.43 5.53 0.65
CA LYS A 48 12.36 5.83 -0.79
C LYS A 48 11.93 4.62 -1.62
N LYS A 49 12.43 3.43 -1.28
CA LYS A 49 12.05 2.18 -1.96
C LYS A 49 10.57 1.89 -1.75
N VAL A 50 10.09 1.95 -0.50
CA VAL A 50 8.68 1.71 -0.17
C VAL A 50 7.78 2.77 -0.81
N ALA A 51 8.15 4.05 -0.71
CA ALA A 51 7.44 5.15 -1.37
C ALA A 51 7.33 4.93 -2.88
N GLY A 52 8.40 4.44 -3.53
CA GLY A 52 8.39 4.10 -4.95
C GLY A 52 7.44 2.95 -5.30
N GLN A 53 7.23 1.99 -4.40
CA GLN A 53 6.29 0.87 -4.61
C GLN A 53 4.83 1.27 -4.48
N VAL A 54 4.52 2.21 -3.60
CA VAL A 54 3.15 2.72 -3.38
C VAL A 54 2.83 3.99 -4.17
N SER A 55 3.83 4.54 -4.86
CA SER A 55 3.68 5.76 -5.65
C SER A 55 2.61 5.57 -6.74
N PRO A 56 1.71 6.55 -6.94
CA PRO A 56 0.76 6.53 -8.05
C PRO A 56 1.45 6.64 -9.42
N PHE A 57 2.73 7.01 -9.45
CA PHE A 57 3.57 7.04 -10.65
C PHE A 57 4.33 5.73 -10.90
N ASN A 58 4.15 4.73 -10.02
CA ASN A 58 4.70 3.40 -10.26
C ASN A 58 3.96 2.76 -11.46
N PRO A 59 4.65 2.29 -12.51
CA PRO A 59 4.02 1.69 -13.69
C PRO A 59 3.08 0.53 -13.36
N ASP A 60 3.44 -0.33 -12.41
CA ASP A 60 2.61 -1.48 -12.01
C ASP A 60 1.30 -1.03 -11.34
N VAL A 61 1.36 0.06 -10.56
CA VAL A 61 0.18 0.66 -9.90
C VAL A 61 -0.71 1.30 -10.96
N GLN A 62 -0.14 2.00 -11.93
CA GLN A 62 -0.87 2.62 -13.04
C GLN A 62 -1.56 1.57 -13.91
N GLU A 63 -0.85 0.50 -14.28
CA GLU A 63 -1.43 -0.59 -15.08
C GLU A 63 -2.58 -1.27 -14.33
N LYS A 64 -2.43 -1.54 -13.03
CA LYS A 64 -3.50 -2.10 -12.21
C LYS A 64 -4.70 -1.16 -12.13
N ALA A 65 -4.47 0.13 -11.92
CA ALA A 65 -5.53 1.13 -11.88
C ALA A 65 -6.28 1.19 -13.23
N GLN A 66 -5.55 1.20 -14.35
CA GLN A 66 -6.13 1.20 -15.69
C GLN A 66 -7.00 -0.05 -15.93
N LYS A 67 -6.52 -1.24 -15.57
CA LYS A 67 -7.32 -2.48 -15.66
C LYS A 67 -8.59 -2.43 -14.82
N GLU A 68 -8.56 -1.76 -13.66
CA GLU A 68 -9.75 -1.55 -12.84
C GLU A 68 -10.74 -0.59 -13.51
N PHE A 69 -10.27 0.47 -14.17
CA PHE A 69 -11.11 1.37 -14.96
C PHE A 69 -11.76 0.68 -16.15
N GLU A 70 -11.01 -0.16 -16.88
CA GLU A 70 -11.53 -0.90 -18.03
C GLU A 70 -12.73 -1.79 -17.65
N LYS A 71 -12.70 -2.41 -16.46
CA LYS A 71 -13.82 -3.22 -15.95
C LYS A 71 -15.13 -2.45 -15.81
N LEU A 72 -15.11 -1.12 -15.73
CA LEU A 72 -16.34 -0.31 -15.62
C LEU A 72 -17.19 -0.34 -16.89
N PHE A 73 -16.57 -0.64 -18.03
CA PHE A 73 -17.22 -0.63 -19.35
C PHE A 73 -17.55 -2.03 -19.87
N VAL A 74 -17.22 -3.07 -19.10
CA VAL A 74 -17.46 -4.47 -19.47
C VAL A 74 -18.71 -4.99 -18.77
N PHE A 75 -19.51 -5.74 -19.53
CA PHE A 75 -20.61 -6.54 -18.99
C PHE A 75 -20.33 -8.03 -19.24
N GLU A 76 -20.53 -8.83 -18.21
CA GLU A 76 -20.66 -10.28 -18.31
C GLU A 76 -22.14 -10.61 -18.48
N TYR A 77 -22.45 -11.62 -19.29
CA TYR A 77 -23.82 -12.08 -19.55
C TYR A 77 -24.02 -13.53 -19.10
N SER A 78 -25.21 -13.85 -18.62
CA SER A 78 -25.59 -15.21 -18.24
C SER A 78 -27.07 -15.43 -18.51
N VAL A 79 -27.42 -16.64 -18.93
CA VAL A 79 -28.79 -17.08 -19.12
C VAL A 79 -29.18 -18.00 -17.98
N LYS A 80 -30.31 -17.73 -17.33
CA LYS A 80 -30.90 -18.59 -16.30
C LYS A 80 -32.21 -19.16 -16.83
N ARG A 81 -32.39 -20.47 -16.67
CA ARG A 81 -33.57 -21.17 -17.16
C ARG A 81 -34.27 -21.81 -15.98
N PHE A 82 -35.57 -21.58 -15.88
CA PHE A 82 -36.43 -22.15 -14.85
C PHE A 82 -37.62 -22.84 -15.53
N PRO A 83 -38.25 -23.85 -14.91
CA PRO A 83 -39.51 -24.40 -15.40
C PRO A 83 -40.60 -23.32 -15.50
N ALA A 84 -41.47 -23.39 -16.50
CA ALA A 84 -42.54 -22.40 -16.69
C ALA A 84 -43.70 -22.55 -15.69
N ASP A 85 -43.76 -23.68 -14.99
CA ASP A 85 -44.71 -24.01 -13.93
C ASP A 85 -44.10 -23.86 -12.53
N ILE A 86 -42.90 -23.26 -12.41
CA ILE A 86 -42.28 -22.99 -11.12
C ILE A 86 -43.19 -22.13 -10.24
N GLU A 87 -43.33 -22.52 -8.98
CA GLU A 87 -44.11 -21.75 -8.00
C GLU A 87 -43.45 -20.40 -7.72
N ASP A 88 -44.27 -19.35 -7.59
CA ASP A 88 -43.79 -17.96 -7.45
C ASP A 88 -42.77 -17.78 -6.32
N HIS A 89 -43.02 -18.38 -5.15
CA HIS A 89 -42.11 -18.27 -3.99
C HIS A 89 -40.75 -18.93 -4.24
N ARG A 90 -40.72 -20.02 -5.02
CA ARG A 90 -39.48 -20.70 -5.41
C ARG A 90 -38.73 -19.88 -6.44
N LEU A 91 -39.44 -19.32 -7.42
CA LEU A 91 -38.85 -18.43 -8.41
C LEU A 91 -38.24 -17.19 -7.76
N GLU A 92 -38.94 -16.55 -6.83
CA GLU A 92 -38.43 -15.41 -6.07
C GLU A 92 -37.15 -15.78 -5.30
N HIS A 93 -37.14 -16.93 -4.62
CA HIS A 93 -35.96 -17.41 -3.91
C HIS A 93 -34.75 -17.61 -4.85
N GLU A 94 -34.95 -18.23 -6.01
CA GLU A 94 -33.90 -18.42 -7.02
C GLU A 94 -33.39 -17.10 -7.58
N LEU A 95 -34.30 -16.17 -7.94
CA LEU A 95 -33.92 -14.84 -8.42
C LEU A 95 -33.17 -14.03 -7.36
N ASN A 96 -33.54 -14.16 -6.08
CA ASN A 96 -32.80 -13.57 -4.97
C ASN A 96 -31.38 -14.14 -4.85
N SER A 97 -31.20 -15.44 -5.06
CA SER A 97 -29.87 -16.08 -5.11
C SER A 97 -29.02 -15.53 -6.27
N VAL A 98 -29.63 -15.36 -7.45
CA VAL A 98 -29.00 -14.75 -8.62
C VAL A 98 -28.60 -13.29 -8.33
N GLY A 99 -29.47 -12.51 -7.70
CA GLY A 99 -29.22 -11.13 -7.27
C GLY A 99 -28.09 -11.02 -6.25
N LYS A 100 -27.97 -11.95 -5.28
CA LYS A 100 -26.82 -12.00 -4.33
C LYS A 100 -25.48 -12.16 -5.04
N GLN A 101 -25.46 -12.77 -6.23
CA GLN A 101 -24.27 -12.88 -7.07
C GLN A 101 -24.03 -11.65 -7.96
N ARG A 102 -24.84 -10.59 -7.78
CA ARG A 102 -24.84 -9.31 -8.52
C ARG A 102 -25.26 -9.43 -9.98
N TRP A 103 -25.99 -10.49 -10.32
CA TRP A 103 -26.63 -10.58 -11.63
C TRP A 103 -27.90 -9.75 -11.62
N GLU A 104 -28.05 -8.92 -12.63
CA GLU A 104 -29.23 -8.12 -12.90
C GLU A 104 -29.91 -8.70 -14.14
N CYS A 105 -31.08 -9.31 -13.97
CA CYS A 105 -31.84 -9.85 -15.08
C CYS A 105 -32.66 -8.73 -15.73
N PHE A 106 -32.43 -8.49 -17.01
CA PHE A 106 -32.97 -7.34 -17.74
C PHE A 106 -34.00 -7.74 -18.79
N ASP A 107 -34.12 -9.03 -19.08
CA ASP A 107 -35.09 -9.54 -20.03
C ASP A 107 -35.55 -10.96 -19.62
N VAL A 108 -36.78 -11.30 -19.99
CA VAL A 108 -37.39 -12.60 -19.72
C VAL A 108 -38.22 -13.05 -20.91
N GLU A 109 -37.93 -14.26 -21.37
CA GLU A 109 -38.69 -14.94 -22.42
C GLU A 109 -39.35 -16.18 -21.86
N ARG A 110 -40.53 -16.52 -22.40
CA ARG A 110 -41.20 -17.79 -22.12
C ARG A 110 -41.06 -18.68 -23.35
N ASP A 111 -40.28 -19.75 -23.21
CA ASP A 111 -40.11 -20.78 -24.23
C ASP A 111 -40.80 -22.06 -23.77
N LYS A 112 -42.05 -22.25 -24.22
CA LYS A 112 -42.91 -23.39 -23.89
C LYS A 112 -42.93 -23.70 -22.38
N ASP A 113 -42.10 -24.65 -21.98
CA ASP A 113 -42.00 -25.21 -20.63
C ASP A 113 -40.92 -24.53 -19.77
N GLN A 114 -40.31 -23.44 -20.25
CA GLN A 114 -39.26 -22.71 -19.53
C GLN A 114 -39.48 -21.20 -19.51
N LEU A 115 -39.08 -20.58 -18.40
CA LEU A 115 -38.77 -19.16 -18.31
C LEU A 115 -37.27 -18.97 -18.46
N VAL A 116 -36.88 -18.12 -19.42
CA VAL A 116 -35.50 -17.83 -19.77
C VAL A 116 -35.20 -16.39 -19.38
N PHE A 117 -34.35 -16.21 -18.39
CA PHE A 117 -33.91 -14.89 -17.91
C PHE A 117 -32.53 -14.58 -18.49
N TYR A 118 -32.42 -13.41 -19.11
CA TYR A 118 -31.15 -12.86 -19.58
C TYR A 118 -30.64 -11.87 -18.55
N CYS A 119 -29.48 -12.18 -18.00
CA CYS A 119 -28.90 -11.41 -16.92
C CYS A 119 -27.53 -10.88 -17.30
N LYS A 120 -27.22 -9.69 -16.81
CA LYS A 120 -25.92 -9.04 -16.97
C LYS A 120 -25.34 -8.69 -15.62
N ARG A 121 -24.02 -8.57 -15.54
CA ARG A 121 -23.35 -7.97 -14.39
C ARG A 121 -22.07 -7.29 -14.80
N ARG A 122 -21.62 -6.33 -14.00
CA ARG A 122 -20.25 -5.81 -14.11
C ARG A 122 -19.26 -6.71 -13.35
N PRO A 123 -18.05 -6.91 -13.88
CA PRO A 123 -16.97 -7.56 -13.13
C PRO A 123 -16.76 -6.91 -11.76
N LYS A 124 -16.20 -7.66 -10.81
CA LYS A 124 -15.82 -7.07 -9.52
C LYS A 124 -14.68 -6.07 -9.77
N THR A 125 -14.88 -4.84 -9.31
CA THR A 125 -13.86 -3.80 -9.28
C THR A 125 -13.73 -3.21 -7.89
N TYR A 126 -12.52 -2.81 -7.53
CA TYR A 126 -12.24 -2.09 -6.29
C TYR A 126 -12.74 -0.64 -6.33
N LEU A 127 -12.96 -0.07 -7.53
CA LEU A 127 -13.45 1.30 -7.70
C LEU A 127 -14.84 1.52 -7.11
N ARG A 128 -15.62 0.45 -6.89
CA ARG A 128 -16.94 0.52 -6.24
C ARG A 128 -16.88 1.04 -4.78
N TYR A 129 -15.72 0.94 -4.14
CA TYR A 129 -15.51 1.38 -2.77
C TYR A 129 -14.99 2.80 -2.67
N LEU A 130 -14.70 3.45 -3.81
CA LEU A 130 -14.34 4.85 -3.80
C LEU A 130 -15.54 5.66 -3.30
N PRO A 131 -15.33 6.56 -2.32
CA PRO A 131 -16.37 7.48 -1.91
C PRO A 131 -16.85 8.24 -3.13
N LYS A 132 -18.17 8.24 -3.35
CA LYS A 132 -18.76 9.16 -4.30
C LYS A 132 -18.60 10.55 -3.69
N LEU A 133 -17.72 11.36 -4.28
CA LEU A 133 -17.71 12.79 -4.02
C LEU A 133 -19.06 13.31 -4.54
N MET A 134 -20.02 13.45 -3.61
CA MET A 134 -21.29 14.13 -3.82
C MET A 134 -21.05 15.64 -3.76
#